data_AF-A0A3S0D4L6-F1
#
_entry.id   AF-A0A3S0D4L6-F1
#
_cell.length_a   1.000
_cell.length_b   1.000
_cell.length_c   1.000
_cell.angle_alpha   90.00
_cell.angle_beta   90.00
_cell.angle_gamma   90.00
#
_symmetry.space_group_name_H-M   'P 1'
#
loop_
_entity.id
_entity.type
_entity.pdbx_description
1 polymer ?
#
loop_
_entity_poly.entity_id
_entity_poly.type
_entity_poly.pdbx_seq_one_letter_code
_entity_poly.pdbx_strand_id
1 'polypeptide(L)' 'MQKQFYTQNNIGTAKYTISYHDGESTYKDGSPFFGILLFSNKKKFEAKIKELKNQGYKATN' A
#
# COMPACT_ATOMS: atom_id res chain seq x y z
N MET A 1 15.56 -3.50 -2.33
CA MET A 1 14.22 -3.64 -2.94
C MET A 1 13.57 -2.26 -3.03
N GLN A 2 12.75 -1.97 -4.04
CA GLN A 2 12.17 -0.62 -4.20
C GLN A 2 10.91 -0.45 -3.35
N LYS A 3 10.76 0.72 -2.72
CA LYS A 3 9.53 1.15 -2.05
C LYS A 3 8.42 1.25 -3.07
N GLN A 4 7.40 0.40 -2.92
CA GLN A 4 6.29 0.36 -3.86
C GLN A 4 4.96 0.20 -3.15
N PHE A 5 3.92 0.72 -3.75
CA PHE A 5 2.56 0.50 -3.32
C PHE A 5 1.66 0.27 -4.52
N TYR A 6 0.60 -0.51 -4.34
CA TYR A 6 -0.46 -0.68 -5.32
C TYR A 6 -1.80 -0.54 -4.63
N THR A 7 -2.81 -0.17 -5.39
CA THR A 7 -4.16 0.02 -4.87
C THR A 7 -5.11 -0.96 -5.52
N GLN A 8 -5.99 -1.55 -4.73
CA GLN A 8 -7.00 -2.46 -5.23
C GLN A 8 -8.35 -2.08 -4.67
N ASN A 9 -9.32 -1.92 -5.56
CA ASN A 9 -10.67 -1.49 -5.22
C ASN A 9 -11.59 -2.71 -5.17
N ASN A 10 -12.57 -2.71 -4.27
CA ASN A 10 -13.57 -3.78 -4.10
C ASN A 10 -12.99 -5.16 -3.73
N ILE A 11 -12.08 -5.21 -2.74
CA ILE A 11 -11.71 -6.48 -2.11
C ILE A 11 -12.71 -6.77 -0.99
N GLY A 12 -13.63 -7.70 -1.22
CA GLY A 12 -14.65 -8.09 -0.23
C GLY A 12 -15.52 -6.89 0.20
N THR A 13 -15.51 -6.56 1.49
CA THR A 13 -16.24 -5.39 2.05
C THR A 13 -15.44 -4.08 1.98
N ALA A 14 -14.14 -4.14 1.67
CA ALA A 14 -13.29 -2.96 1.61
C ALA A 14 -13.38 -2.30 0.23
N LYS A 15 -13.88 -1.06 0.22
CA LYS A 15 -14.00 -0.26 -1.00
C LYS A 15 -12.65 0.14 -1.57
N TYR A 16 -11.70 0.51 -0.70
CA TYR A 16 -10.38 0.98 -1.08
C TYR A 16 -9.31 0.26 -0.27
N THR A 17 -8.37 -0.37 -0.95
CA THR A 17 -7.25 -1.08 -0.33
C THR A 17 -5.95 -0.56 -0.89
N ILE A 18 -4.96 -0.32 -0.03
CA ILE A 18 -3.60 0.04 -0.40
C ILE A 18 -2.69 -1.06 0.15
N SER A 19 -1.95 -1.71 -0.73
CA SER A 19 -0.87 -2.61 -0.36
C SER A 19 0.46 -1.92 -0.60
N TYR A 20 1.34 -1.88 0.41
CA TYR A 20 2.61 -1.17 0.33
C TYR A 20 3.76 -2.02 0.86
N HIS A 21 4.94 -1.80 0.30
CA HIS A 21 6.18 -2.47 0.67
C HIS A 21 7.26 -1.41 0.87
N ASP A 22 7.89 -1.40 2.05
CA ASP A 22 8.92 -0.41 2.41
C ASP A 22 10.30 -0.73 1.82
N GLY A 23 10.46 -1.85 1.12
CA GLY A 23 11.76 -2.25 0.54
C GLY A 23 12.72 -2.88 1.55
N GLU A 24 12.37 -2.86 2.84
CA GLU A 24 13.19 -3.38 3.94
C GLU A 24 12.48 -4.50 4.72
N SER A 25 11.16 -4.37 4.95
CA SER A 25 10.40 -5.40 5.67
C SER A 25 10.32 -6.68 4.85
N THR A 26 10.94 -7.73 5.36
CA THR A 26 10.89 -9.09 4.82
C THR A 26 10.39 -10.05 5.90
N TYR A 27 9.67 -11.08 5.50
CA TYR A 27 9.33 -12.20 6.37
C TYR A 27 10.60 -13.00 6.70
N LYS A 28 10.54 -13.84 7.74
CA LYS A 28 11.65 -14.71 8.19
C LYS A 28 12.23 -15.58 7.06
N ASP A 29 11.43 -15.86 6.04
CA ASP A 29 11.79 -16.64 4.84
C ASP A 29 12.45 -15.81 3.72
N GLY A 30 12.61 -14.48 3.90
CA GLY A 30 13.16 -13.57 2.90
C GLY A 30 12.15 -13.02 1.89
N SER A 31 10.89 -13.48 1.93
CA SER A 31 9.82 -12.92 1.10
C SER A 31 9.50 -11.47 1.48
N PRO A 32 9.24 -10.57 0.51
CA PRO A 32 8.86 -9.18 0.79
C PRO A 32 7.56 -9.10 1.61
N PHE A 33 7.59 -8.34 2.70
CA PHE A 33 6.40 -8.05 3.51
C PHE A 33 5.60 -6.93 2.85
N PHE A 34 4.33 -7.20 2.54
CA PHE A 34 3.38 -6.20 2.06
C PHE A 34 2.41 -5.86 3.19
N GLY A 35 2.47 -4.62 3.67
CA GLY A 35 1.45 -4.08 4.55
C GLY A 35 0.18 -3.79 3.77
N ILE A 36 -0.98 -4.14 4.34
CA ILE A 36 -2.29 -3.88 3.74
C ILE A 36 -3.03 -2.84 4.60
N LEU A 37 -3.51 -1.79 3.95
CA LEU A 37 -4.34 -0.74 4.55
C LEU A 37 -5.71 -0.75 3.88
N LEU A 38 -6.76 -0.93 4.69
CA LEU A 38 -8.14 -0.95 4.23
C LEU A 38 -8.81 0.36 4.61
N PHE A 39 -9.45 1.00 3.65
CA PHE A 39 -10.16 2.27 3.83
C PHE A 39 -11.59 2.14 3.33
N SER A 40 -12.53 2.57 4.16
CA SER A 40 -13.94 2.71 3.79
C SER A 40 -14.27 4.11 3.25
N ASN A 41 -13.38 5.09 3.48
CA ASN A 41 -13.57 6.49 3.12
C ASN A 41 -12.53 6.95 2.07
N LYS A 42 -13.04 7.46 0.94
CA LYS A 42 -12.22 7.92 -0.19
C LYS A 42 -11.21 9.01 0.18
N LYS A 43 -11.60 10.00 1.00
CA LYS A 43 -10.70 11.11 1.39
C LYS A 43 -9.47 10.62 2.15
N LYS A 44 -9.65 9.64 3.05
CA LYS A 44 -8.54 9.05 3.82
C LYS A 44 -7.62 8.23 2.92
N PHE A 45 -8.19 7.48 1.99
CA PHE A 45 -7.44 6.73 0.98
C PHE A 45 -6.55 7.65 0.14
N GLU A 46 -7.12 8.72 -0.42
CA GLU A 46 -6.37 9.69 -1.23
C GLU A 46 -5.28 10.41 -0.42
N ALA A 47 -5.57 10.77 0.84
CA ALA A 47 -4.58 11.35 1.74
C ALA A 47 -3.40 10.40 1.96
N LYS A 48 -3.67 9.10 2.18
CA LYS A 48 -2.61 8.11 2.40
C LYS A 48 -1.79 7.85 1.14
N ILE A 49 -2.42 7.82 -0.04
CA ILE A 49 -1.67 7.74 -1.31
C ILE A 49 -0.73 8.92 -1.48
N LYS A 50 -1.20 10.15 -1.18
CA LYS A 50 -0.35 11.34 -1.25
C LYS A 50 0.82 11.26 -0.28
N GLU A 51 0.57 10.79 0.94
CA GLU A 51 1.61 10.59 1.94
C GLU A 51 2.66 9.57 1.47
N LEU A 52 2.23 8.41 0.96
CA LEU A 52 3.13 7.39 0.40
C LEU A 52 3.92 7.92 -0.81
N LYS A 53 3.29 8.67 -1.71
CA LYS A 53 4.03 9.33 -2.81
C LYS A 53 5.07 10.32 -2.28
N ASN A 54 4.74 11.09 -1.25
CA ASN A 54 5.65 12.06 -0.65
C ASN A 54 6.82 11.39 0.08
N GLN A 55 6.58 10.21 0.68
CA GLN A 55 7.63 9.37 1.27
C GLN A 55 8.51 8.67 0.22
N GLY A 56 8.24 8.85 -1.07
CA GLY A 56 9.04 8.28 -2.16
C GLY A 56 8.65 6.86 -2.58
N TYR A 57 7.48 6.36 -2.16
CA TYR A 57 6.98 5.08 -2.66
C TYR A 57 6.48 5.24 -4.10
N LYS A 58 6.82 4.26 -4.94
CA LYS A 58 6.34 4.22 -6.32
C LYS A 58 5.02 3.47 -6.42
N ALA A 59 4.07 4.04 -7.15
CA ALA A 59 2.84 3.34 -7.49
C ALA A 59 3.17 2.26 -8.54
N THR A 60 2.94 0.99 -8.20
CA THR A 60 2.92 -0.13 -9.14
C THR A 60 1.50 -0.25 -9.68
N ASN A 61 1.36 -0.17 -11.00
CA ASN A 61 0.08 -0.23 -11.71
C ASN A 61 -0.20 -1.65 -12.21
#